data_AF-A0A967WTB1-F1
#
_entry.id   AF-A0A967WTB1-F1
#
_cell.length_a   1.000
_cell.length_b   1.000
_cell.length_c   1.000
_cell.angle_alpha   90.00
_cell.angle_beta   90.00
_cell.angle_gamma   90.00
#
_symmetry.space_group_name_H-M   'P 1'
#
loop_
_entity.id
_entity.type
_entity.pdbx_description
1 polymer ?
#
loop_
_entity_poly.entity_id
_entity_poly.type
_entity_poly.pdbx_seq_one_letter_code
_entity_poly.pdbx_strand_id
1 'polypeptide(L)' 'PQVDLTPHGGEEGGVSRQHARIVVEGGNYFVEDLDSTNFTFVNKQKLAPKTRQAVGDGDEIRFGRVAAVFRA' A
#
# COMPACT_ATOMS: atom_id res chain seq x y z
N PRO A 1 -10.17 -1.21 8.32
CA PRO A 1 -11.00 -1.77 7.22
C PRO A 1 -10.07 -2.47 6.22
N GLN A 2 -10.45 -3.63 5.69
CA GLN A 2 -9.70 -4.29 4.62
C GLN A 2 -10.26 -3.81 3.28
N VAL A 3 -9.39 -3.39 2.37
CA VAL A 3 -9.78 -3.00 1.01
C VAL A 3 -9.51 -4.19 0.11
N ASP A 4 -10.54 -4.65 -0.60
CA ASP A 4 -10.38 -5.70 -1.58
C ASP A 4 -9.99 -5.09 -2.93
N LEU A 5 -8.83 -5.50 -3.44
CA LEU A 5 -8.29 -5.03 -4.72
C LEU A 5 -8.56 -6.01 -5.86
N THR A 6 -9.19 -7.15 -5.60
CA THR A 6 -9.59 -8.15 -6.60
C THR A 6 -10.35 -7.55 -7.79
N PRO A 7 -11.41 -6.72 -7.61
CA PRO A 7 -12.14 -6.13 -8.73
C PRO A 7 -11.29 -5.15 -9.57
N HIS A 8 -10.12 -4.74 -9.06
CA HIS A 8 -9.19 -3.82 -9.71
C HIS A 8 -7.93 -4.53 -10.23
N GLY A 9 -7.98 -5.85 -10.43
CA GLY A 9 -6.85 -6.64 -10.93
C GLY A 9 -5.84 -7.00 -9.85
N GLY A 10 -6.25 -7.02 -8.57
CA GLY A 10 -5.37 -7.37 -7.45
C GLY A 10 -4.74 -8.75 -7.57
N GLU A 11 -5.50 -9.77 -7.96
CA GLU A 11 -5.00 -11.13 -8.13
C GLU A 11 -3.95 -11.22 -9.26
N GLU A 12 -4.27 -10.70 -10.45
CA GLU A 12 -3.35 -10.67 -11.60
C GLU A 12 -2.14 -9.75 -11.36
N GLY A 13 -2.35 -8.69 -10.58
CA GLY A 13 -1.34 -7.72 -10.18
C GLY A 13 -0.44 -8.20 -9.05
N GLY A 14 -0.69 -9.40 -8.52
CA GLY A 14 0.13 -10.01 -7.48
C GLY A 14 -0.02 -9.35 -6.11
N VAL A 15 -1.20 -8.84 -5.81
CA VAL A 15 -1.55 -8.27 -4.51
C VAL A 15 -1.90 -9.40 -3.53
N SER A 16 -1.03 -9.64 -2.55
CA SER A 16 -1.30 -10.55 -1.43
C SER A 16 -2.59 -10.19 -0.67
N ARG A 17 -3.30 -11.20 -0.12
CA ARG A 17 -4.52 -11.01 0.70
C ARG A 17 -4.32 -10.03 1.87
N GLN A 18 -3.14 -10.07 2.47
CA GLN A 18 -2.66 -9.08 3.44
C GLN A 18 -1.41 -8.43 2.87
N HIS A 19 -1.58 -7.49 1.94
CA HIS A 19 -0.45 -6.86 1.24
C HIS A 19 0.19 -5.74 2.07
N ALA A 20 -0.65 -4.80 2.50
CA ALA A 20 -0.23 -3.61 3.21
C ALA A 20 -1.37 -3.13 4.10
N ARG A 21 -1.04 -2.26 5.05
CA ARG A 21 -2.03 -1.55 5.86
C ARG A 21 -1.70 -0.06 5.92
N ILE A 22 -2.76 0.73 6.09
CA ILE A 22 -2.64 2.15 6.38
C ILE A 22 -2.85 2.33 7.89
N VAL A 23 -1.92 3.02 8.54
CA VAL A 23 -1.92 3.34 9.96
C VAL A 23 -2.08 4.85 10.09
N VAL A 24 -3.01 5.29 10.94
CA VAL A 24 -3.21 6.70 11.25
C VAL A 24 -2.73 6.94 12.67
N GLU A 25 -1.72 7.79 12.85
CA GLU A 25 -1.11 8.07 14.15
C GLU A 25 -0.81 9.56 14.27
N GLY A 26 -1.37 10.22 15.29
CA GLY A 26 -1.15 11.65 15.54
C GLY A 26 -1.58 12.57 14.40
N GLY A 27 -2.60 12.18 13.61
CA GLY A 27 -3.06 12.94 12.44
C GLY A 27 -2.23 12.73 11.17
N ASN A 28 -1.19 11.89 11.23
CA ASN A 28 -0.40 11.50 10.07
C ASN A 28 -0.82 10.13 9.57
N TYR A 29 -0.70 9.93 8.26
CA TYR A 29 -0.99 8.66 7.60
C TYR A 29 0.32 7.96 7.24
N PHE A 30 0.34 6.65 7.49
CA PHE A 30 1.47 5.80 7.19
C PHE A 30 0.99 4.58 6.44
N VAL A 31 1.76 4.09 5.47
CA VAL A 31 1.57 2.78 4.87
C VAL A 31 2.68 1.85 5.31
N GLU A 32 2.31 0.62 5.61
CA GLU A 32 3.23 -0.43 6.06
C GLU A 32 2.99 -1.68 5.20
N ASP A 33 4.06 -2.16 4.57
CA ASP A 33 4.04 -3.42 3.85
C ASP A 33 4.03 -4.61 4.82
N LEU A 34 3.12 -5.55 4.62
CA LEU A 34 2.91 -6.71 5.49
C LEU A 34 3.67 -7.95 5.00
N ASP A 35 4.91 -7.75 4.52
CA ASP A 35 5.74 -8.80 3.95
C ASP A 35 5.10 -9.40 2.69
N SER A 36 4.63 -8.51 1.81
CA SER A 36 3.92 -8.90 0.60
C SER A 36 4.85 -9.52 -0.43
N THR A 37 4.32 -10.39 -1.29
CA THR A 37 5.13 -11.11 -2.29
C THR A 37 5.78 -10.18 -3.32
N ASN A 38 5.09 -9.09 -3.70
CA ASN A 38 5.55 -8.15 -4.73
C ASN A 38 5.97 -6.79 -4.18
N PHE A 39 5.98 -6.64 -2.86
CA PHE A 39 6.28 -5.40 -2.15
C PHE A 39 5.32 -4.24 -2.44
N THR A 40 5.27 -3.32 -1.49
CA THR A 40 4.59 -2.04 -1.63
C THR A 40 5.60 -0.96 -2.04
N PHE A 41 5.15 -0.01 -2.86
CA PHE A 41 5.91 1.17 -3.24
C PHE A 41 5.12 2.44 -2.94
N VAL A 42 5.78 3.49 -2.50
CA VAL A 42 5.22 4.84 -2.33
C VAL A 42 6.03 5.78 -3.19
N ASN A 43 5.39 6.56 -4.06
CA ASN A 43 6.06 7.51 -4.95
C ASN A 43 7.27 6.89 -5.67
N LYS A 44 7.10 5.66 -6.19
CA LYS A 44 8.15 4.85 -6.86
C LYS A 44 9.28 4.33 -5.96
N GLN A 45 9.29 4.65 -4.66
CA GLN A 45 10.23 4.10 -3.70
C GLN A 45 9.71 2.80 -3.10
N LYS A 46 10.53 1.75 -3.13
CA LYS A 46 10.19 0.45 -2.53
C LYS A 46 10.22 0.55 -1.01
N LEU A 47 9.18 0.06 -0.34
CA LEU A 47 9.17 -0.02 1.12
C LEU A 47 9.96 -1.25 1.59
N ALA A 48 10.64 -1.09 2.72
CA ALA A 48 11.11 -2.22 3.50
C ALA A 48 9.90 -2.92 4.16
N PRO A 49 9.87 -4.27 4.20
CA PRO A 49 8.81 -4.99 4.89
C PRO A 49 8.67 -4.54 6.34
N LYS A 50 7.43 -4.47 6.84
CA LYS A 50 7.10 -4.10 8.23
C LYS A 50 7.66 -2.75 8.68
N THR A 51 7.95 -1.85 7.72
CA THR A 51 8.42 -0.50 7.99
C THR A 51 7.32 0.49 7.63
N ARG A 52 7.07 1.44 8.53
CA ARG A 52 6.09 2.52 8.32
C ARG A 52 6.68 3.59 7.42
N GLN A 53 6.00 3.88 6.33
CA GLN A 53 6.33 4.98 5.43
C GLN A 53 5.22 6.04 5.51
N ALA A 54 5.57 7.29 5.77
CA ALA A 54 4.61 8.38 5.75
C ALA A 54 4.04 8.56 4.33
N VAL A 55 2.73 8.80 4.25
CA VAL A 55 1.99 9.08 3.02
C VAL A 55 1.08 10.29 3.21
N GLY A 56 0.97 11.12 2.18
CA GLY A 56 0.11 12.30 2.14
C GLY A 56 -0.94 12.22 1.03
N ASP A 57 -1.95 13.09 1.08
CA ASP A 57 -2.98 13.17 0.04
C ASP A 57 -2.34 13.40 -1.35
N GLY A 58 -2.73 12.58 -2.32
CA GLY A 58 -2.20 12.60 -3.68
C GLY A 58 -0.99 11.68 -3.91
N ASP A 59 -0.43 11.05 -2.87
CA ASP A 59 0.68 10.11 -3.04
C ASP A 59 0.24 8.85 -3.79
N GLU A 60 1.10 8.39 -4.71
CA GLU A 60 0.91 7.13 -5.41
C GLU A 60 1.43 5.98 -4.54
N ILE A 61 0.52 5.06 -4.20
CA ILE A 61 0.84 3.80 -3.52
C ILE A 61 0.63 2.66 -4.51
N ARG A 62 1.67 1.86 -4.73
CA ARG A 62 1.61 0.70 -5.60
C ARG A 62 1.74 -0.58 -4.79
N PHE A 63 0.75 -1.46 -4.92
CA PHE A 63 0.71 -2.80 -4.33
C PHE A 63 1.02 -3.81 -5.44
N GLY A 64 2.25 -4.34 -5.48
CA GLY A 64 2.70 -5.14 -6.60
C GLY A 64 2.59 -4.39 -7.94
N ARG A 65 1.67 -4.79 -8.82
CA ARG A 65 1.41 -4.11 -10.12
C ARG A 65 0.19 -3.18 -10.09
N VAL A 66 -0.58 -3.16 -9.01
CA VAL A 66 -1.75 -2.28 -8.87
C VAL A 66 -1.33 -0.95 -8.28
N ALA A 67 -1.62 0.16 -8.95
CA ALA A 67 -1.38 1.50 -8.45
C ALA A 67 -2.68 2.11 -7.92
N ALA A 68 -2.59 2.82 -6.80
CA ALA A 68 -3.67 3.57 -6.17
C ALA A 68 -3.15 4.95 -5.75
N VAL A 69 -4.04 5.93 -5.67
CA VAL A 69 -3.73 7.26 -5.15
C VAL A 69 -4.32 7.37 -3.76
N PHE A 70 -3.49 7.74 -2.78
CA PHE A 70 -3.95 7.97 -1.42
C PHE A 70 -4.76 9.27 -1.35
N ARG A 71 -5.93 9.20 -0.71
CA ARG A 71 -6.80 10.35 -0.45
C ARG A 71 -7.24 10.33 1.01
N ALA A 72 -7.01 11.43 1.73
CA ALA A 72 -7.24 11.57 3.17
C ALA A 72 -8.62 12.14 3.49
#